data_AF-A0A7W7VUW8-F1
#
_entry.id   AF-A0A7W7VUW8-F1
#
_cell.length_a   1.000
_cell.length_b   1.000
_cell.length_c   1.000
_cell.angle_alpha   90.00
_cell.angle_beta   90.00
_cell.angle_gamma   90.00
#
_symmetry.space_group_name_H-M   'P 1'
#
loop_
_entity.id
_entity.type
_entity.pdbx_description
1 polymer ?
#
loop_
_entity_poly.entity_id
_entity_poly.type
_entity_poly.pdbx_seq_one_letter_code
_entity_poly.pdbx_strand_id
1 'polypeptide(L)'
;MAVTPLMAGPLTACSGTSGPPRAVDAAHLVHSSAADAEPGKPFTVSADSGNRVTDVTLSGPDGRLLAGTLDPDGRGWHSATALAPATHYTARISAVNAGGGRGETTQDFTTKAAERLLSASLGPDLGRKVYGVGEPLTVKLSEEVKDPAARQRVESALTVASDPAVIGSWYWVDGQNLHFRPKDYWPANTKVKLTYDADGKQIDGGLYGGPGVSLSFSTGDRVEALVDAASDRLTLKRNGEVVTTLPVTTGRPGFDTRNGIKVVLSQEREVQMRSETIGIAKGSTDAFDLKVEWATRVTWSGEYVHAAPWSVSSQGVENVSHGCTGMSTENAKWFFNQVRVGDIVEVVNSKGHPMEPFGNGFGDWNVSWDQWLKGSALGQPLSTGAAPQVPQAAATLRPQV
;
A
#
# COMPACT_ATOMS: atom_id res chain seq x y z
N MET A 1 24.62 -7.93 -82.90
CA MET A 1 23.50 -8.88 -82.75
C MET A 1 22.94 -8.67 -81.34
N ALA A 2 21.70 -8.32 -81.07
CA ALA A 2 20.56 -7.91 -81.86
C ALA A 2 19.80 -6.85 -81.01
N VAL A 3 19.30 -5.81 -81.67
CA VAL A 3 18.55 -4.70 -81.08
C VAL A 3 17.06 -5.04 -81.22
N THR A 4 16.30 -4.94 -80.14
CA THR A 4 14.83 -5.07 -80.15
C THR A 4 14.24 -3.80 -79.54
N PRO A 5 13.41 -3.02 -80.24
CA PRO A 5 12.79 -1.82 -79.69
C PRO A 5 11.47 -2.17 -78.99
N LEU A 6 11.25 -1.65 -77.78
CA LEU A 6 9.93 -1.68 -77.14
C LEU A 6 9.28 -0.30 -77.30
N MET A 7 8.11 -0.31 -77.94
CA MET A 7 7.22 0.83 -78.19
C MET A 7 6.74 1.47 -76.88
N ALA A 8 6.84 2.78 -76.78
CA ALA A 8 6.18 3.59 -75.76
C ALA A 8 4.72 3.86 -76.18
N GLY A 9 3.76 3.35 -75.41
CA GLY A 9 2.35 3.74 -75.51
C GLY A 9 2.04 4.89 -74.54
N PRO A 10 1.21 5.88 -74.91
CA PRO A 10 0.83 6.95 -73.99
C PRO A 10 -0.15 6.39 -72.95
N LEU A 11 0.25 6.41 -71.68
CA LEU A 11 -0.67 6.28 -70.56
C LEU A 11 -1.50 7.56 -70.48
N THR A 12 -2.77 7.46 -70.87
CA THR A 12 -3.79 8.47 -70.59
C THR A 12 -3.93 8.63 -69.07
N ALA A 13 -3.39 9.74 -68.55
CA ALA A 13 -3.65 10.19 -67.21
C ALA A 13 -5.12 10.62 -67.11
N CYS A 14 -5.94 9.83 -66.40
CA CYS A 14 -7.22 10.31 -65.89
C CYS A 14 -6.93 11.35 -64.81
N SER A 15 -6.87 12.62 -65.21
CA SER A 15 -6.92 13.77 -64.31
C SER A 15 -8.32 13.87 -63.70
N GLY A 16 -8.57 13.05 -62.68
CA GLY A 16 -9.64 13.28 -61.73
C GLY A 16 -9.27 14.47 -60.87
N THR A 17 -9.84 15.63 -61.19
CA THR A 17 -9.69 16.87 -60.41
C THR A 17 -10.37 16.72 -59.05
N SER A 18 -9.70 16.11 -58.07
CA SER A 18 -10.07 16.26 -56.67
C SER A 18 -9.50 17.59 -56.18
N GLY A 19 -10.30 18.65 -56.26
CA GLY A 19 -9.98 19.91 -55.56
C GLY A 19 -9.75 19.64 -54.05
N PRO A 20 -9.07 20.55 -53.33
CA PRO A 20 -8.85 20.39 -51.90
C PRO A 20 -10.19 20.14 -51.19
N PRO A 21 -10.24 19.23 -50.20
CA PRO A 21 -11.48 18.90 -49.51
C PRO A 21 -12.14 20.18 -48.98
N ARG A 22 -13.44 20.33 -49.22
CA ARG A 22 -14.21 21.50 -48.75
C ARG A 22 -14.11 21.56 -47.22
N ALA A 23 -13.55 22.64 -46.69
CA ALA A 23 -13.52 22.86 -45.25
C ALA A 23 -14.95 23.06 -44.71
N VAL A 24 -15.27 22.40 -43.60
CA VAL A 24 -16.54 22.53 -42.88
C VAL A 24 -16.27 22.64 -41.39
N ASP A 25 -17.21 23.20 -40.64
CA ASP A 25 -17.12 23.26 -39.18
C ASP A 25 -17.50 21.91 -38.57
N ALA A 26 -16.54 21.20 -38.00
CA ALA A 26 -16.78 19.91 -37.38
C ALA A 26 -17.55 19.99 -36.06
N ALA A 27 -17.59 21.15 -35.38
CA ALA A 27 -18.33 21.31 -34.14
C ALA A 27 -19.85 21.08 -34.33
N HIS A 28 -20.34 21.31 -35.55
CA HIS A 28 -21.75 21.09 -35.93
C HIS A 28 -22.00 19.71 -36.57
N LEU A 29 -21.00 18.84 -36.65
CA LEU A 29 -21.14 17.50 -37.24
C LEU A 29 -21.21 16.39 -36.20
N VAL A 30 -20.82 16.69 -34.96
CA VAL A 30 -20.63 15.72 -33.89
C VAL A 30 -21.23 16.20 -32.58
N HIS A 31 -21.63 15.24 -31.76
CA HIS A 31 -21.95 15.41 -30.35
C HIS A 31 -20.89 14.69 -29.52
N SER A 32 -20.53 15.25 -28.37
CA SER A 32 -19.58 14.63 -27.45
C SER A 32 -20.09 14.67 -26.02
N SER A 33 -19.52 13.82 -25.17
CA SER A 33 -19.83 13.80 -23.74
C SER A 33 -19.07 14.88 -22.95
N ALA A 34 -18.44 15.88 -23.60
CA ALA A 34 -17.56 16.85 -22.94
C ALA A 34 -18.30 17.73 -21.92
N ALA A 35 -19.52 18.18 -22.25
CA ALA A 35 -20.31 19.06 -21.38
C ALA A 35 -20.79 18.38 -20.09
N ASP A 36 -21.02 17.07 -20.13
CA ASP A 36 -21.52 16.24 -19.03
C ASP A 36 -20.51 15.14 -18.66
N ALA A 37 -19.23 15.46 -18.70
CA ALA A 37 -18.16 14.50 -18.49
C ALA A 37 -18.15 13.96 -17.04
N GLU A 38 -18.66 12.74 -16.88
CA GLU A 38 -18.68 12.02 -15.61
C GLU A 38 -17.41 11.20 -15.42
N PRO A 39 -16.80 11.19 -14.22
CA PRO A 39 -15.73 10.24 -13.91
C PRO A 39 -16.24 8.80 -13.94
N GLY A 40 -15.37 7.86 -14.34
CA GLY A 40 -15.74 6.44 -14.38
C GLY A 40 -16.51 6.03 -15.64
N LYS A 41 -16.86 7.00 -16.49
CA LYS A 41 -17.42 6.75 -17.82
C LYS A 41 -16.37 7.00 -18.90
N PRO A 42 -16.43 6.28 -20.04
CA PRO A 42 -15.61 6.62 -21.19
C PRO A 42 -16.03 7.98 -21.78
N PHE A 43 -15.09 8.69 -22.38
CA PHE A 43 -15.40 9.84 -23.26
C PHE A 43 -16.00 9.30 -24.55
N THR A 44 -17.09 9.89 -25.03
CA THR A 44 -17.74 9.46 -26.27
C THR A 44 -17.94 10.62 -27.24
N VAL A 45 -17.87 10.30 -28.52
CA VAL A 45 -18.20 11.19 -29.64
C VAL A 45 -19.15 10.43 -30.57
N SER A 46 -20.20 11.08 -31.05
CA SER A 46 -21.10 10.55 -32.07
C SER A 46 -21.26 11.55 -33.21
N ALA A 47 -21.38 11.06 -34.44
CA ALA A 47 -21.66 11.89 -35.61
C ALA A 47 -23.17 11.98 -35.89
N ASP A 48 -23.62 13.13 -36.34
CA ASP A 48 -24.99 13.31 -36.84
C ASP A 48 -25.28 12.44 -38.07
N SER A 49 -26.56 12.24 -38.36
CA SER A 49 -26.99 11.42 -39.50
C SER A 49 -26.36 11.88 -40.81
N GLY A 50 -25.65 10.96 -41.49
CA GLY A 50 -24.94 11.21 -42.74
C GLY A 50 -23.50 11.73 -42.59
N ASN A 51 -23.08 12.09 -41.38
CA ASN A 51 -21.71 12.49 -41.06
C ASN A 51 -20.91 11.29 -40.50
N ARG A 52 -19.58 11.42 -40.47
CA ARG A 52 -18.68 10.42 -39.88
C ARG A 52 -17.56 11.09 -39.09
N VAL A 53 -17.26 10.55 -37.91
CA VAL A 53 -16.02 10.78 -37.19
C VAL A 53 -14.91 10.01 -37.92
N THR A 54 -13.78 10.67 -38.17
CA THR A 54 -12.63 10.04 -38.82
C THR A 54 -11.44 9.87 -37.91
N ASP A 55 -11.28 10.74 -36.91
CA ASP A 55 -10.22 10.64 -35.92
C ASP A 55 -10.60 11.37 -34.63
N VAL A 56 -10.15 10.84 -33.50
CA VAL A 56 -10.28 11.50 -32.19
C VAL A 56 -8.97 11.31 -31.43
N THR A 57 -8.37 12.41 -31.04
CA THR A 57 -7.23 12.43 -30.12
C THR A 57 -7.71 13.00 -28.78
N LEU A 58 -7.66 12.18 -27.72
CA LEU A 58 -7.99 12.59 -26.36
C LEU A 58 -6.72 12.62 -25.52
N SER A 59 -6.38 13.77 -24.93
CA SER A 59 -5.20 13.93 -24.06
C SER A 59 -5.57 14.33 -22.64
N GLY A 60 -4.90 13.74 -21.67
CA GLY A 60 -4.99 14.11 -20.25
C GLY A 60 -4.14 15.34 -19.89
N PRO A 61 -4.09 15.72 -18.60
CA PRO A 61 -3.44 16.94 -18.12
C PRO A 61 -1.91 16.90 -18.27
N ASP A 62 -1.31 15.71 -18.31
CA ASP A 62 0.12 15.50 -18.55
C ASP A 62 0.46 15.40 -20.06
N GLY A 63 -0.52 15.64 -20.94
CA GLY A 63 -0.39 15.52 -22.38
C GLY A 63 -0.38 14.08 -22.89
N ARG A 64 -0.52 13.07 -22.03
CA ARG A 64 -0.60 11.67 -22.49
C ARG A 64 -1.91 11.42 -23.22
N LEU A 65 -1.80 10.69 -24.32
CA LEU A 65 -2.96 10.26 -25.11
C LEU A 65 -3.67 9.10 -24.43
N LEU A 66 -4.99 9.20 -24.35
CA LEU A 66 -5.86 8.11 -23.93
C LEU A 66 -6.24 7.29 -25.16
N ALA A 67 -6.04 5.98 -25.07
CA ALA A 67 -6.48 5.07 -26.12
C ALA A 67 -8.00 5.13 -26.26
N GLY A 68 -8.49 4.90 -27.48
CA GLY A 68 -9.91 4.78 -27.78
C GLY A 68 -10.14 4.08 -29.10
N THR A 69 -11.40 3.82 -29.38
CA THR A 69 -11.86 3.02 -30.51
C THR A 69 -12.85 3.83 -31.33
N LEU A 70 -12.60 3.91 -32.64
CA LEU A 70 -13.56 4.40 -33.62
C LEU A 70 -14.45 3.25 -34.05
N ASP A 71 -15.76 3.46 -34.08
CA ASP A 71 -16.72 2.46 -34.56
C ASP A 71 -16.48 2.16 -36.05
N PRO A 72 -16.67 0.91 -36.52
CA PRO A 72 -16.38 0.53 -37.91
C PRO A 72 -17.15 1.33 -38.97
N ASP A 73 -18.33 1.86 -38.61
CA ASP A 73 -19.14 2.68 -39.50
C ASP A 73 -18.79 4.19 -39.44
N GLY A 74 -17.84 4.55 -38.58
CA GLY A 74 -17.39 5.92 -38.34
C GLY A 74 -18.45 6.80 -37.67
N ARG A 75 -19.52 6.23 -37.10
CA ARG A 75 -20.58 7.03 -36.46
C ARG A 75 -20.32 7.34 -34.99
N GLY A 76 -19.39 6.64 -34.36
CA GLY A 76 -19.02 6.88 -32.98
C GLY A 76 -17.56 6.63 -32.69
N TRP A 77 -17.10 7.20 -31.59
CA TRP A 77 -15.79 6.93 -30.98
C TRP A 77 -15.97 6.89 -29.47
N HIS A 78 -15.22 6.02 -28.79
CA HIS A 78 -15.18 6.00 -27.34
C HIS A 78 -13.78 5.73 -26.78
N SER A 79 -13.46 6.30 -25.62
CA SER A 79 -12.21 5.98 -24.93
C SER A 79 -12.20 4.53 -24.45
N ALA A 80 -11.02 3.92 -24.43
CA ALA A 80 -10.82 2.55 -23.96
C ALA A 80 -10.85 2.45 -22.43
N THR A 81 -10.46 3.54 -21.76
CA THR A 81 -10.49 3.67 -20.30
C THR A 81 -11.51 4.73 -19.87
N ALA A 82 -12.02 4.57 -18.66
CA ALA A 82 -12.83 5.60 -18.02
C ALA A 82 -12.01 6.87 -17.74
N LEU A 83 -12.68 8.01 -17.68
CA LEU A 83 -12.07 9.28 -17.29
C LEU A 83 -11.85 9.35 -15.78
N ALA A 84 -10.75 9.97 -15.37
CA ALA A 84 -10.43 10.26 -13.98
C ALA A 84 -11.29 11.43 -13.45
N PRO A 85 -11.59 11.51 -12.15
CA PRO A 85 -12.33 12.61 -11.55
C PRO A 85 -11.54 13.92 -11.50
N ALA A 86 -12.25 15.04 -11.52
CA ALA A 86 -11.69 16.40 -11.43
C ALA A 86 -10.49 16.64 -12.37
N THR A 87 -10.48 15.99 -13.53
CA THR A 87 -9.32 15.94 -14.43
C THR A 87 -9.64 16.69 -15.72
N HIS A 88 -8.73 17.57 -16.12
CA HIS A 88 -8.82 18.31 -17.37
C HIS A 88 -8.38 17.43 -18.55
N TYR A 89 -9.17 17.45 -19.62
CA TYR A 89 -8.91 16.75 -20.86
C TYR A 89 -9.08 17.69 -22.05
N THR A 90 -8.33 17.42 -23.12
CA THR A 90 -8.48 18.07 -24.42
C THR A 90 -8.81 16.99 -25.44
N ALA A 91 -9.95 17.15 -26.12
CA ALA A 91 -10.39 16.29 -27.22
C ALA A 91 -10.29 17.04 -28.54
N ARG A 92 -9.54 16.48 -29.49
CA ARG A 92 -9.43 16.95 -30.87
C ARG A 92 -10.16 15.96 -31.76
N ILE A 93 -11.20 16.42 -32.45
CA ILE A 93 -12.15 15.58 -33.18
C ILE A 93 -12.15 16.00 -34.64
N SER A 94 -11.84 15.06 -35.53
CA SER A 94 -11.93 15.22 -36.97
C SER A 94 -13.18 14.51 -37.50
N ALA A 95 -13.94 15.21 -38.35
CA ALA A 95 -15.18 14.68 -38.91
C ALA A 95 -15.36 15.06 -40.39
N VAL A 96 -16.18 14.28 -41.08
CA VAL A 96 -16.59 14.50 -42.47
C VAL A 96 -18.10 14.50 -42.60
N ASN A 97 -18.62 15.41 -43.43
CA ASN A 97 -20.06 15.45 -43.69
C ASN A 97 -20.47 14.59 -44.89
N ALA A 98 -21.77 14.41 -45.11
CA ALA A 98 -22.32 13.64 -46.23
C ALA A 98 -21.83 14.12 -47.62
N GLY A 99 -21.49 15.40 -47.75
CA GLY A 99 -20.97 16.02 -48.97
C GLY A 99 -19.45 15.89 -49.17
N GLY A 100 -18.76 15.15 -48.30
CA GLY A 100 -17.30 14.95 -48.37
C GLY A 100 -16.46 16.12 -47.85
N GLY A 101 -17.10 17.15 -47.27
CA GLY A 101 -16.39 18.23 -46.59
C GLY A 101 -15.76 17.73 -45.30
N ARG A 102 -14.57 18.24 -44.96
CA ARG A 102 -13.79 17.83 -43.77
C ARG A 102 -13.59 18.99 -42.81
N GLY A 103 -13.64 18.71 -41.52
CA GLY A 103 -13.43 19.69 -40.47
C GLY A 103 -12.77 19.08 -39.24
N GLU A 104 -12.31 19.95 -38.36
CA GLU A 104 -11.75 19.59 -37.06
C GLU A 104 -12.30 20.54 -35.99
N THR A 105 -12.57 20.02 -34.80
CA THR A 105 -12.94 20.81 -33.63
C THR A 105 -12.13 20.37 -32.43
N THR A 106 -11.88 21.30 -31.50
CA THR A 106 -11.20 21.03 -30.23
C THR A 106 -12.13 21.40 -29.09
N GLN A 107 -12.19 20.52 -28.09
CA GLN A 107 -13.00 20.69 -26.90
C GLN A 107 -12.14 20.45 -25.66
N ASP A 108 -12.05 21.47 -24.82
CA ASP A 108 -11.47 21.37 -23.49
C ASP A 108 -12.59 21.17 -22.47
N PHE A 109 -12.42 20.21 -21.58
CA PHE A 109 -13.40 19.91 -20.55
C PHE A 109 -12.74 19.35 -19.30
N THR A 110 -13.43 19.47 -18.17
CA THR A 110 -13.00 18.89 -16.89
C THR A 110 -14.09 17.97 -16.39
N THR A 111 -13.72 16.75 -16.00
CA THR A 111 -14.67 15.83 -15.39
C THR A 111 -15.15 16.34 -14.04
N LYS A 112 -16.35 15.93 -13.63
CA LYS A 112 -16.84 16.20 -12.28
C LYS A 112 -15.91 15.57 -11.23
N ALA A 113 -15.90 16.16 -10.03
CA ALA A 113 -15.19 15.60 -8.89
C ALA A 113 -15.83 14.27 -8.46
N ALA A 114 -15.03 13.38 -7.89
CA ALA A 114 -15.55 12.17 -7.27
C ALA A 114 -16.33 12.52 -6.00
N GLU A 115 -17.50 11.91 -5.83
CA GLU A 115 -18.31 12.09 -4.62
C GLU A 115 -17.71 11.33 -3.43
N ARG A 116 -16.99 10.23 -3.69
CA ARG A 116 -16.39 9.37 -2.67
C ARG A 116 -14.91 9.12 -2.95
N LEU A 117 -14.09 9.39 -1.94
CA LEU A 117 -12.65 9.18 -1.97
C LEU A 117 -12.21 8.19 -0.89
N LEU A 118 -11.37 7.24 -1.27
CA LEU A 118 -10.69 6.31 -0.39
C LEU A 118 -9.32 6.87 0.00
N SER A 119 -9.22 7.40 1.21
CA SER A 119 -7.94 7.83 1.76
C SER A 119 -7.28 6.72 2.57
N ALA A 120 -5.97 6.86 2.81
CA ALA A 120 -5.17 5.91 3.57
C ALA A 120 -4.38 6.63 4.67
N SER A 121 -4.40 6.08 5.88
CA SER A 121 -3.44 6.39 6.94
C SER A 121 -2.33 5.35 6.92
N LEU A 122 -1.08 5.79 6.75
CA LEU A 122 0.07 4.90 6.68
C LEU A 122 0.76 4.82 8.04
N GLY A 123 1.22 3.62 8.41
CA GLY A 123 2.05 3.37 9.58
C GLY A 123 3.38 2.69 9.25
N PRO A 124 4.35 2.78 10.17
CA PRO A 124 4.19 3.28 11.54
C PRO A 124 4.10 4.82 11.67
N ASP A 125 3.14 5.31 12.47
CA ASP A 125 2.91 6.74 12.71
C ASP A 125 3.05 7.07 14.20
N LEU A 126 4.31 7.08 14.66
CA LEU A 126 4.65 7.46 16.03
C LEU A 126 5.67 8.62 16.06
N GLY A 127 5.87 9.29 14.92
CA GLY A 127 6.86 10.35 14.76
C GLY A 127 8.32 9.90 14.93
N ARG A 128 8.59 8.59 14.94
CA ARG A 128 9.94 8.03 15.08
C ARG A 128 10.58 7.88 13.71
N LYS A 129 11.88 8.10 13.64
CA LYS A 129 12.66 7.87 12.41
C LYS A 129 13.26 6.46 12.34
N VAL A 130 13.47 5.85 13.50
CA VAL A 130 14.12 4.54 13.62
C VAL A 130 13.25 3.60 14.43
N TYR A 131 12.96 2.43 13.84
CA TYR A 131 12.19 1.34 14.44
C TYR A 131 13.05 0.08 14.55
N GLY A 132 12.58 -0.92 15.29
CA GLY A 132 13.18 -2.24 15.27
C GLY A 132 12.86 -3.01 13.98
N VAL A 133 13.55 -4.13 13.82
CA VAL A 133 13.48 -4.94 12.58
C VAL A 133 12.17 -5.71 12.41
N GLY A 134 11.36 -5.78 13.46
CA GLY A 134 10.05 -6.43 13.48
C GLY A 134 8.89 -5.53 13.06
N GLU A 135 9.12 -4.23 12.84
CA GLU A 135 8.05 -3.27 12.55
C GLU A 135 7.35 -3.57 11.22
N PRO A 136 6.04 -3.91 11.22
CA PRO A 136 5.29 -4.02 9.98
C PRO A 136 4.96 -2.64 9.42
N LEU A 137 4.82 -2.55 8.10
CA LEU A 137 4.14 -1.44 7.46
C LEU A 137 2.64 -1.63 7.59
N THR A 138 1.88 -0.57 7.90
CA THR A 138 0.42 -0.65 8.00
C THR A 138 -0.25 0.38 7.11
N VAL A 139 -1.44 0.02 6.61
CA VAL A 139 -2.33 0.88 5.85
C VAL A 139 -3.71 0.72 6.44
N LYS A 140 -4.28 1.82 6.93
CA LYS A 140 -5.68 1.89 7.34
C LYS A 140 -6.44 2.76 6.34
N LEU A 141 -7.35 2.14 5.61
CA LEU A 141 -8.22 2.82 4.66
C LEU A 141 -9.31 3.61 5.38
N SER A 142 -9.89 4.64 4.74
CA SER A 142 -10.99 5.41 5.33
C SER A 142 -12.32 4.65 5.42
N GLU A 143 -12.48 3.60 4.62
CA GLU A 143 -13.66 2.74 4.58
C GLU A 143 -13.29 1.30 4.18
N GLU A 144 -14.22 0.36 4.38
CA GLU A 144 -13.99 -1.05 4.05
C GLU A 144 -14.05 -1.31 2.54
N VAL A 145 -13.08 -2.08 2.04
CA VAL A 145 -13.02 -2.61 0.68
C VAL A 145 -13.12 -4.14 0.74
N LYS A 146 -14.24 -4.68 0.26
CA LYS A 146 -14.55 -6.12 0.29
C LYS A 146 -14.47 -6.79 -1.07
N ASP A 147 -14.71 -6.05 -2.15
CA ASP A 147 -14.63 -6.58 -3.51
C ASP A 147 -13.18 -6.99 -3.84
N PRO A 148 -12.93 -8.24 -4.29
CA PRO A 148 -11.59 -8.70 -4.62
C PRO A 148 -10.87 -7.85 -5.67
N ALA A 149 -11.58 -7.38 -6.70
CA ALA A 149 -10.97 -6.55 -7.74
C ALA A 149 -10.64 -5.13 -7.22
N ALA A 150 -11.48 -4.58 -6.33
CA ALA A 150 -11.19 -3.33 -5.64
C ALA A 150 -9.96 -3.45 -4.74
N ARG A 151 -9.82 -4.56 -4.01
CA ARG A 151 -8.62 -4.84 -3.20
C ARG A 151 -7.36 -4.91 -4.06
N GLN A 152 -7.41 -5.54 -5.23
CA GLN A 152 -6.30 -5.57 -6.17
C GLN A 152 -5.91 -4.16 -6.64
N ARG A 153 -6.89 -3.29 -6.90
CA ARG A 153 -6.65 -1.89 -7.29
C ARG A 153 -6.00 -1.09 -6.16
N VAL A 154 -6.46 -1.27 -4.92
CA VAL A 154 -5.83 -0.65 -3.74
C VAL A 154 -4.39 -1.13 -3.56
N GLU A 155 -4.16 -2.45 -3.62
CA GLU A 155 -2.82 -3.02 -3.42
C GLU A 155 -1.85 -2.60 -4.54
N SER A 156 -2.33 -2.48 -5.78
CA SER A 156 -1.54 -1.97 -6.91
C SER A 156 -1.19 -0.48 -6.80
N ALA A 157 -1.92 0.28 -5.98
CA ALA A 157 -1.63 1.67 -5.67
C ALA A 157 -0.59 1.82 -4.53
N LEU A 158 -0.23 0.72 -3.86
CA LEU A 158 0.75 0.71 -2.78
C LEU A 158 2.14 0.32 -3.32
N THR A 159 3.13 1.17 -3.06
CA THR A 159 4.54 0.90 -3.40
C THR A 159 5.38 0.88 -2.14
N VAL A 160 6.12 -0.21 -1.95
CA VAL A 160 7.15 -0.34 -0.91
C VAL A 160 8.52 -0.34 -1.56
N ALA A 161 9.37 0.61 -1.16
CA ALA A 161 10.76 0.65 -1.56
C ALA A 161 11.66 0.48 -0.33
N SER A 162 12.71 -0.33 -0.44
CA SER A 162 13.71 -0.45 0.62
C SER A 162 15.14 -0.63 0.11
N ASP A 163 16.08 -0.20 0.94
CA ASP A 163 17.51 -0.41 0.76
C ASP A 163 18.14 -0.87 2.09
N PRO A 164 18.66 -2.12 2.17
CA PRO A 164 18.67 -3.13 1.11
C PRO A 164 17.27 -3.60 0.69
N ALA A 165 17.18 -4.12 -0.53
CA ALA A 165 15.97 -4.71 -1.08
C ALA A 165 15.64 -6.04 -0.38
N VAL A 166 14.34 -6.29 -0.18
CA VAL A 166 13.80 -7.52 0.43
C VAL A 166 12.64 -8.04 -0.40
N ILE A 167 12.28 -9.29 -0.14
CA ILE A 167 11.04 -9.89 -0.64
C ILE A 167 10.00 -9.81 0.47
N GLY A 168 8.86 -9.17 0.18
CA GLY A 168 7.75 -9.02 1.12
C GLY A 168 6.40 -9.15 0.44
N SER A 169 5.33 -9.03 1.21
CA SER A 169 3.96 -9.13 0.71
C SER A 169 3.01 -8.36 1.59
N TRP A 170 1.94 -7.85 0.97
CA TRP A 170 0.78 -7.36 1.69
C TRP A 170 -0.05 -8.52 2.26
N TYR A 171 -0.80 -8.21 3.31
CA TYR A 171 -1.82 -9.05 3.91
C TYR A 171 -3.02 -8.18 4.27
N TRP A 172 -4.19 -8.51 3.73
CA TRP A 172 -5.45 -7.88 4.14
C TRP A 172 -5.90 -8.46 5.48
N VAL A 173 -5.71 -7.70 6.57
CA VAL A 173 -6.12 -8.10 7.93
C VAL A 173 -7.64 -8.15 8.02
N ASP A 174 -8.31 -7.17 7.43
CA ASP A 174 -9.77 -7.10 7.33
C ASP A 174 -10.18 -6.30 6.07
N GLY A 175 -11.36 -5.66 6.07
CA GLY A 175 -11.84 -4.82 4.98
C GLY A 175 -11.08 -3.49 4.84
N GLN A 176 -10.45 -3.01 5.91
CA GLN A 176 -9.92 -1.66 6.03
C GLN A 176 -8.41 -1.63 6.31
N ASN A 177 -7.88 -2.68 6.91
CA ASN A 177 -6.50 -2.72 7.39
C ASN A 177 -5.66 -3.69 6.54
N LEU A 178 -4.53 -3.20 6.05
CA LEU A 178 -3.52 -4.00 5.38
C LEU A 178 -2.19 -3.87 6.11
N HIS A 179 -1.49 -4.97 6.26
CA HIS A 179 -0.13 -4.98 6.78
C HIS A 179 0.82 -5.47 5.70
N PHE A 180 2.05 -4.97 5.68
CA PHE A 180 3.14 -5.48 4.86
C PHE A 180 4.33 -5.83 5.75
N ARG A 181 4.92 -6.99 5.49
CA ARG A 181 6.21 -7.37 6.05
C ARG A 181 7.07 -8.13 5.03
N PRO A 182 8.40 -8.08 5.17
CA PRO A 182 9.27 -9.02 4.48
C PRO A 182 9.06 -10.46 4.97
N LYS A 183 9.56 -11.42 4.19
CA LYS A 183 9.51 -12.85 4.55
C LYS A 183 10.14 -13.11 5.92
N ASP A 184 11.35 -12.60 6.09
CA ASP A 184 12.09 -12.54 7.35
C ASP A 184 12.02 -11.11 7.92
N TYR A 185 12.53 -10.86 9.13
CA TYR A 185 12.62 -9.50 9.68
C TYR A 185 13.36 -8.56 8.72
N TRP A 186 13.04 -7.27 8.79
CA TRP A 186 13.79 -6.26 8.04
C TRP A 186 15.29 -6.37 8.36
N PRO A 187 16.19 -6.24 7.38
CA PRO A 187 17.62 -6.13 7.67
C PRO A 187 17.89 -4.93 8.59
N ALA A 188 18.95 -5.00 9.39
CA ALA A 188 19.36 -3.86 10.22
C ALA A 188 19.75 -2.67 9.34
N ASN A 189 19.49 -1.44 9.80
CA ASN A 189 19.83 -0.20 9.10
C ASN A 189 19.18 -0.05 7.70
N THR A 190 18.03 -0.70 7.47
CA THR A 190 17.27 -0.63 6.23
C THR A 190 16.52 0.69 6.15
N LYS A 191 16.60 1.40 5.02
CA LYS A 191 15.71 2.52 4.71
C LYS A 191 14.45 1.99 4.06
N VAL A 192 13.28 2.39 4.54
CA VAL A 192 11.99 1.93 4.04
C VAL A 192 11.14 3.14 3.67
N LYS A 193 10.51 3.09 2.50
CA LYS A 193 9.49 4.05 2.05
C LYS A 193 8.24 3.32 1.63
N LEU A 194 7.11 3.76 2.17
CA LEU A 194 5.77 3.34 1.73
C LEU A 194 5.09 4.52 1.04
N THR A 195 4.43 4.27 -0.08
CA THR A 195 3.62 5.27 -0.80
C THR A 195 2.29 4.64 -1.17
N TYR A 196 1.21 5.37 -0.92
CA TYR A 196 -0.11 5.10 -1.50
C TYR A 196 -0.35 6.16 -2.56
N ASP A 197 -0.38 5.75 -3.81
CA ASP A 197 -0.65 6.58 -4.97
C ASP A 197 -1.92 6.06 -5.67
N ALA A 198 -3.07 6.56 -5.26
CA ALA A 198 -4.36 6.18 -5.81
C ALA A 198 -5.17 7.35 -6.37
N ASP A 199 -4.58 8.56 -6.42
CA ASP A 199 -5.30 9.78 -6.75
C ASP A 199 -5.97 9.68 -8.12
N GLY A 200 -7.30 9.86 -8.13
CA GLY A 200 -8.13 9.73 -9.32
C GLY A 200 -8.28 8.31 -9.89
N LYS A 201 -7.63 7.29 -9.32
CA LYS A 201 -7.77 5.89 -9.75
C LYS A 201 -9.08 5.34 -9.22
N GLN A 202 -9.87 4.72 -10.09
CA GLN A 202 -11.12 4.08 -9.67
C GLN A 202 -10.81 2.87 -8.77
N ILE A 203 -11.45 2.78 -7.60
CA ILE A 203 -11.30 1.68 -6.66
C ILE A 203 -12.50 0.76 -6.71
N ASP A 204 -13.72 1.29 -6.66
CA ASP A 204 -14.97 0.53 -6.77
C ASP A 204 -16.07 1.46 -7.31
N GLY A 205 -17.26 0.97 -7.63
CA GLY A 205 -18.36 1.76 -8.20
C GLY A 205 -18.57 3.14 -7.56
N GLY A 206 -18.06 4.19 -8.22
CA GLY A 206 -18.11 5.58 -7.75
C GLY A 206 -17.09 5.97 -6.66
N LEU A 207 -16.31 5.01 -6.15
CA LEU A 207 -15.22 5.22 -5.20
C LEU A 207 -13.89 5.37 -5.94
N TYR A 208 -13.18 6.45 -5.67
CA TYR A 208 -11.87 6.73 -6.25
C TYR A 208 -10.82 6.84 -5.16
N GLY A 209 -9.56 6.60 -5.48
CA GLY A 209 -8.49 6.85 -4.53
C GLY A 209 -8.36 8.36 -4.27
N GLY A 210 -8.18 8.69 -3.00
CA GLY A 210 -7.90 10.05 -2.58
C GLY A 210 -6.44 10.46 -2.82
N PRO A 211 -6.06 11.66 -2.33
CA PRO A 211 -4.72 12.19 -2.49
C PRO A 211 -3.64 11.23 -2.01
N GLY A 212 -2.53 11.19 -2.74
CA GLY A 212 -1.40 10.33 -2.41
C GLY A 212 -0.76 10.71 -1.07
N VAL A 213 -0.32 9.69 -0.33
CA VAL A 213 0.38 9.84 0.95
C VAL A 213 1.63 8.97 0.96
N SER A 214 2.65 9.40 1.71
CA SER A 214 3.88 8.63 1.84
C SER A 214 4.44 8.70 3.25
N LEU A 215 5.15 7.64 3.63
CA LEU A 215 5.85 7.47 4.89
C LEU A 215 7.26 6.98 4.61
N SER A 216 8.22 7.36 5.45
CA SER A 216 9.56 6.78 5.41
C SER A 216 10.14 6.62 6.81
N PHE A 217 10.83 5.50 7.04
CA PHE A 217 11.54 5.23 8.28
C PHE A 217 12.82 4.44 7.99
N SER A 218 13.61 4.18 9.04
CA SER A 218 14.72 3.24 8.97
C SER A 218 14.66 2.23 10.11
N THR A 219 15.26 1.06 9.92
CA THR A 219 15.44 0.10 11.01
C THR A 219 16.76 0.36 11.75
N GLY A 220 16.80 0.03 13.04
CA GLY A 220 18.04 0.03 13.83
C GLY A 220 18.77 -1.31 13.76
N ASP A 221 19.62 -1.56 14.77
CA ASP A 221 20.15 -2.89 15.05
C ASP A 221 19.02 -3.91 15.24
N ARG A 222 19.25 -5.15 14.83
CA ARG A 222 18.35 -6.27 15.11
C ARG A 222 18.42 -6.59 16.60
N VAL A 223 17.35 -6.30 17.34
CA VAL A 223 17.23 -6.62 18.77
C VAL A 223 16.06 -7.58 18.96
N GLU A 224 16.36 -8.69 19.62
CA GLU A 224 15.41 -9.76 19.92
C GLU A 224 15.55 -10.15 21.38
N ALA A 225 14.44 -10.16 22.11
CA ALA A 225 14.38 -10.63 23.49
C ALA A 225 13.60 -11.94 23.54
N LEU A 226 14.28 -13.04 23.87
CA LEU A 226 13.65 -14.34 24.06
C LEU A 226 13.32 -14.52 25.54
N VAL A 227 12.04 -14.61 25.88
CA VAL A 227 11.54 -14.95 27.21
C VAL A 227 11.18 -16.43 27.23
N ASP A 228 11.91 -17.21 28.00
CA ASP A 228 11.58 -18.61 28.27
C ASP A 228 10.86 -18.69 29.61
N ALA A 229 9.55 -18.95 29.57
CA ALA A 229 8.69 -18.99 30.75
C ALA A 229 8.87 -20.25 31.61
N ALA A 230 9.56 -21.28 31.12
CA ALA A 230 9.86 -22.50 31.88
C ALA A 230 11.18 -22.38 32.67
N SER A 231 12.13 -21.59 32.17
CA SER A 231 13.40 -21.31 32.87
C SER A 231 13.43 -19.97 33.59
N ASP A 232 12.38 -19.15 33.45
CA ASP A 232 12.25 -17.82 34.06
C ASP A 232 13.37 -16.86 33.64
N ARG A 233 13.78 -16.93 32.36
CA ARG A 233 14.88 -16.13 31.79
C ARG A 233 14.45 -15.33 30.57
N LEU A 234 14.93 -14.10 30.51
CA LEU A 234 14.94 -13.28 29.29
C LEU A 234 16.37 -13.21 28.76
N THR A 235 16.59 -13.67 27.54
CA THR A 235 17.87 -13.52 26.82
C THR A 235 17.73 -12.45 25.75
N LEU A 236 18.49 -11.36 25.88
CA LEU A 236 18.53 -10.31 24.86
C LEU A 236 19.66 -10.58 23.89
N LYS A 237 19.32 -10.62 22.60
CA LYS A 237 20.25 -10.71 21.48
C LYS A 237 20.29 -9.39 20.72
N ARG A 238 21.48 -9.03 20.25
CA ARG A 238 21.70 -7.93 19.31
C ARG A 238 22.50 -8.45 18.13
N ASN A 239 21.96 -8.26 16.92
CA ASN A 239 22.57 -8.70 15.67
C ASN A 239 22.97 -10.18 15.69
N GLY A 240 22.16 -11.02 16.34
CA GLY A 240 22.37 -12.46 16.47
C GLY A 240 23.23 -12.90 17.68
N GLU A 241 23.92 -11.97 18.34
CA GLU A 241 24.80 -12.27 19.48
C GLU A 241 24.07 -12.06 20.81
N VAL A 242 24.31 -12.94 21.78
CA VAL A 242 23.76 -12.79 23.14
C VAL A 242 24.46 -11.64 23.85
N VAL A 243 23.68 -10.64 24.28
CA VAL A 243 24.17 -9.49 25.05
C VAL A 243 24.08 -9.76 26.54
N THR A 244 22.95 -10.31 27.00
CA THR A 244 22.73 -10.65 28.40
C THR A 244 21.59 -11.65 28.57
N THR A 245 21.54 -12.25 29.77
CA THR A 245 20.41 -13.03 30.26
C THR A 245 19.97 -12.51 31.62
N LEU A 246 18.69 -12.14 31.74
CA LEU A 246 18.10 -11.54 32.93
C LEU A 246 17.14 -12.53 33.61
N PRO A 247 17.13 -12.63 34.96
CA PRO A 247 16.06 -13.30 35.68
C PRO A 247 14.76 -12.51 35.50
N VAL A 248 13.67 -13.21 35.19
CA VAL A 248 12.34 -12.63 35.03
C VAL A 248 11.29 -13.48 35.74
N THR A 249 10.08 -12.95 35.90
CA THR A 249 8.89 -13.73 36.23
C THR A 249 7.84 -13.45 35.17
N THR A 250 7.06 -14.46 34.78
CA THR A 250 5.97 -14.33 33.82
C THR A 250 4.62 -14.67 34.45
N GLY A 251 3.58 -14.86 33.64
CA GLY A 251 2.22 -15.11 34.08
C GLY A 251 2.07 -16.40 34.87
N ARG A 252 1.46 -16.31 36.06
CA ARG A 252 1.14 -17.46 36.91
C ARG A 252 0.05 -18.34 36.28
N PRO A 253 -0.15 -19.59 36.75
CA PRO A 253 -1.26 -20.43 36.27
C PRO A 253 -2.60 -19.70 36.29
N GLY A 254 -3.31 -19.70 35.15
CA GLY A 254 -4.57 -18.97 34.94
C GLY A 254 -4.39 -17.56 34.35
N PHE A 255 -3.17 -17.03 34.37
CA PHE A 255 -2.75 -15.80 33.71
C PHE A 255 -1.47 -16.01 32.89
N ASP A 256 -1.25 -17.24 32.42
CA ASP A 256 -0.03 -17.64 31.74
C ASP A 256 0.23 -16.75 30.51
N THR A 257 1.45 -16.23 30.39
CA THR A 257 1.82 -15.27 29.34
C THR A 257 1.67 -15.89 27.96
N ARG A 258 1.14 -15.15 26.97
CA ARG A 258 0.99 -15.67 25.61
C ARG A 258 2.32 -16.08 25.00
N ASN A 259 2.36 -17.25 24.34
CA ASN A 259 3.50 -17.70 23.54
C ASN A 259 3.58 -16.96 22.20
N GLY A 260 4.75 -16.95 21.58
CA GLY A 260 4.96 -16.43 20.22
C GLY A 260 5.65 -15.06 20.19
N ILE A 261 5.78 -14.56 18.97
CA ILE A 261 6.51 -13.33 18.62
C ILE A 261 5.61 -12.12 18.83
N LYS A 262 6.13 -11.11 19.52
CA LYS A 262 5.45 -9.83 19.77
C LYS A 262 6.37 -8.70 19.35
N VAL A 263 5.83 -7.70 18.68
CA VAL A 263 6.58 -6.48 18.35
C VAL A 263 6.34 -5.44 19.43
N VAL A 264 7.41 -4.77 19.88
CA VAL A 264 7.29 -3.67 20.85
C VAL A 264 6.44 -2.54 20.27
N LEU A 265 5.36 -2.19 20.97
CA LEU A 265 4.35 -1.22 20.51
C LEU A 265 4.63 0.20 21.04
N SER A 266 4.98 0.30 22.32
CA SER A 266 5.26 1.57 22.99
C SER A 266 6.21 1.36 24.16
N GLN A 267 6.77 2.47 24.63
CA GLN A 267 7.65 2.50 25.78
C GLN A 267 7.28 3.70 26.64
N GLU A 268 6.97 3.46 27.91
CA GLU A 268 6.64 4.48 28.89
C GLU A 268 7.60 4.36 30.09
N ARG A 269 8.22 5.48 30.50
CA ARG A 269 9.03 5.51 31.72
C ARG A 269 8.20 5.07 32.93
N GLU A 270 6.92 5.42 32.91
CA GLU A 270 5.98 5.19 33.99
C GLU A 270 4.58 5.00 33.40
N VAL A 271 3.89 3.95 33.84
CA VAL A 271 2.52 3.64 33.41
C VAL A 271 1.69 3.19 34.62
N GLN A 272 0.43 3.63 34.67
CA GLN A 272 -0.54 3.11 35.63
C GLN A 272 -1.21 1.88 35.04
N MET A 273 -0.93 0.70 35.58
CA MET A 273 -1.55 -0.56 35.17
C MET A 273 -2.71 -0.88 36.11
N ARG A 274 -3.91 -0.98 35.55
CA ARG A 274 -5.14 -1.31 36.28
C ARG A 274 -5.72 -2.60 35.75
N SER A 275 -6.08 -3.50 36.66
CA SER A 275 -6.63 -4.80 36.29
C SER A 275 -7.96 -4.65 35.54
N GLU A 276 -8.73 -3.61 35.83
CA GLU A 276 -9.99 -3.32 35.14
C GLU A 276 -9.79 -2.97 33.66
N THR A 277 -8.63 -2.42 33.25
CA THR A 277 -8.38 -2.09 31.83
C THR A 277 -8.15 -3.33 30.98
N ILE A 278 -7.96 -4.49 31.62
CA ILE A 278 -7.79 -5.79 30.96
C ILE A 278 -8.91 -6.78 31.34
N GLY A 279 -10.02 -6.28 31.92
CA GLY A 279 -11.22 -7.07 32.19
C GLY A 279 -11.24 -7.82 33.53
N ILE A 280 -10.26 -7.60 34.42
CA ILE A 280 -10.25 -8.18 35.76
C ILE A 280 -11.06 -7.29 36.70
N ALA A 281 -12.11 -7.84 37.30
CA ALA A 281 -13.07 -7.10 38.10
C ALA A 281 -12.43 -6.47 39.35
N LYS A 282 -12.80 -5.21 39.63
CA LYS A 282 -12.40 -4.49 40.84
C LYS A 282 -12.84 -5.25 42.10
N GLY A 283 -11.92 -5.40 43.06
CA GLY A 283 -12.19 -6.09 44.33
C GLY A 283 -12.11 -7.62 44.25
N SER A 284 -11.81 -8.19 43.08
CA SER A 284 -11.42 -9.60 42.98
C SER A 284 -10.06 -9.85 43.65
N THR A 285 -9.75 -11.11 43.93
CA THR A 285 -8.44 -11.53 44.47
C THR A 285 -7.28 -11.24 43.53
N ASP A 286 -7.56 -11.05 42.24
CA ASP A 286 -6.59 -10.75 41.18
C ASP A 286 -6.53 -9.25 40.83
N ALA A 287 -7.32 -8.41 41.52
CA ALA A 287 -7.37 -6.99 41.23
C ALA A 287 -6.05 -6.29 41.58
N PHE A 288 -5.62 -5.36 40.73
CA PHE A 288 -4.40 -4.58 40.95
C PHE A 288 -4.53 -3.16 40.38
N ASP A 289 -3.89 -2.20 41.04
CA ASP A 289 -3.71 -0.82 40.57
C ASP A 289 -2.26 -0.42 40.88
N LEU A 290 -1.39 -0.65 39.90
CA LEU A 290 0.06 -0.58 40.07
C LEU A 290 0.64 0.55 39.23
N LYS A 291 1.45 1.37 39.89
CA LYS A 291 2.30 2.35 39.22
C LYS A 291 3.63 1.67 38.86
N VAL A 292 3.86 1.45 37.58
CA VAL A 292 4.95 0.62 37.07
C VAL A 292 5.96 1.47 36.30
N GLU A 293 7.24 1.23 36.53
CA GLU A 293 8.34 1.92 35.83
C GLU A 293 8.95 1.08 34.71
N TRP A 294 9.58 1.77 33.75
CA TRP A 294 10.35 1.18 32.64
C TRP A 294 9.55 0.17 31.83
N ALA A 295 8.33 0.55 31.46
CA ALA A 295 7.37 -0.33 30.83
C ALA A 295 7.53 -0.33 29.31
N THR A 296 7.75 -1.52 28.75
CA THR A 296 7.79 -1.77 27.31
C THR A 296 6.56 -2.59 26.94
N ARG A 297 5.62 -2.00 26.20
CA ARG A 297 4.35 -2.64 25.83
C ARG A 297 4.53 -3.58 24.64
N VAL A 298 3.97 -4.78 24.72
CA VAL A 298 4.05 -5.79 23.65
C VAL A 298 2.70 -6.28 23.16
N THR A 299 1.61 -6.04 23.89
CA THR A 299 0.24 -6.30 23.42
C THR A 299 -0.73 -5.16 23.76
N TRP A 300 -1.81 -5.02 22.99
CA TRP A 300 -2.88 -4.07 23.33
C TRP A 300 -3.71 -4.53 24.54
N SER A 301 -3.86 -5.84 24.73
CA SER A 301 -4.48 -6.45 25.92
C SER A 301 -3.69 -6.30 27.22
N GLY A 302 -2.50 -5.69 27.19
CA GLY A 302 -1.83 -5.21 28.39
C GLY A 302 -0.68 -6.07 28.90
N GLU A 303 -0.02 -6.86 28.06
CA GLU A 303 1.26 -7.47 28.40
C GLU A 303 2.41 -6.48 28.18
N TYR A 304 3.29 -6.38 29.18
CA TYR A 304 4.47 -5.53 29.19
C TYR A 304 5.70 -6.29 29.67
N VAL A 305 6.87 -5.79 29.31
CA VAL A 305 8.15 -6.06 29.99
C VAL A 305 8.46 -4.87 30.88
N HIS A 306 8.60 -5.05 32.19
CA HIS A 306 8.65 -3.90 33.12
C HIS A 306 9.32 -4.18 34.48
N ALA A 307 9.51 -3.11 35.27
CA ALA A 307 10.01 -3.19 36.65
C ALA A 307 8.95 -3.78 37.59
N ALA A 308 9.32 -4.81 38.35
CA ALA A 308 8.51 -5.49 39.34
C ALA A 308 9.30 -5.67 40.66
N PRO A 309 9.64 -4.59 41.38
CA PRO A 309 10.42 -4.67 42.61
C PRO A 309 9.75 -5.50 43.71
N TRP A 310 8.43 -5.69 43.65
CA TRP A 310 7.67 -6.53 44.57
C TRP A 310 7.86 -8.04 44.34
N SER A 311 8.42 -8.47 43.21
CA SER A 311 8.56 -9.90 42.85
C SER A 311 10.02 -10.36 42.67
N VAL A 312 11.00 -9.61 43.19
CA VAL A 312 12.43 -9.91 42.98
C VAL A 312 12.80 -11.33 43.44
N SER A 313 12.19 -11.84 44.52
CA SER A 313 12.42 -13.20 45.01
C SER A 313 11.91 -14.31 44.07
N SER A 314 10.94 -14.00 43.21
CA SER A 314 10.34 -14.94 42.27
C SER A 314 11.01 -14.90 40.89
N GLN A 315 11.75 -13.84 40.56
CA GLN A 315 12.40 -13.67 39.27
C GLN A 315 13.53 -14.70 39.08
N GLY A 316 13.43 -15.52 38.03
CA GLY A 316 14.35 -16.63 37.78
C GLY A 316 14.02 -17.90 38.56
N VAL A 317 12.84 -17.97 39.20
CA VAL A 317 12.43 -19.07 40.10
C VAL A 317 11.00 -19.53 39.85
N GLU A 318 10.05 -18.60 39.71
CA GLU A 318 8.63 -18.92 39.53
C GLU A 318 7.85 -17.79 38.83
N ASN A 319 6.70 -18.16 38.25
CA ASN A 319 5.78 -17.26 37.56
C ASN A 319 4.68 -16.74 38.50
N VAL A 320 4.67 -15.43 38.76
CA VAL A 320 3.74 -14.80 39.72
C VAL A 320 2.92 -13.64 39.14
N SER A 321 3.13 -13.26 37.88
CA SER A 321 2.48 -12.08 37.29
C SER A 321 1.07 -12.40 36.73
N HIS A 322 0.36 -11.37 36.28
CA HIS A 322 -0.90 -11.49 35.53
C HIS A 322 -0.69 -11.54 34.01
N GLY A 323 0.49 -11.96 33.55
CA GLY A 323 0.84 -12.11 32.12
C GLY A 323 2.03 -11.25 31.69
N CYS A 324 2.36 -10.19 32.42
CA CYS A 324 3.55 -9.38 32.15
C CYS A 324 4.87 -10.15 32.42
N THR A 325 5.94 -9.74 31.75
CA THR A 325 7.31 -10.15 32.08
C THR A 325 7.90 -9.15 33.06
N GLY A 326 7.97 -9.52 34.33
CA GLY A 326 8.50 -8.68 35.41
C GLY A 326 9.97 -8.96 35.69
N MET A 327 10.75 -7.92 36.00
CA MET A 327 12.15 -8.02 36.41
C MET A 327 12.52 -6.94 37.44
N SER A 328 13.74 -6.98 37.98
CA SER A 328 14.20 -5.94 38.91
C SER A 328 14.15 -4.55 38.26
N THR A 329 14.00 -3.49 39.06
CA THR A 329 13.95 -2.12 38.52
C THR A 329 15.19 -1.77 37.70
N GLU A 330 16.37 -2.23 38.12
CA GLU A 330 17.63 -2.05 37.40
C GLU A 330 17.61 -2.76 36.04
N ASN A 331 17.21 -4.04 36.03
CA ASN A 331 17.12 -4.83 34.80
C ASN A 331 16.08 -4.23 33.83
N ALA A 332 14.93 -3.79 34.35
CA ALA A 332 13.89 -3.18 33.54
C ALA A 332 14.34 -1.87 32.91
N LYS A 333 15.02 -1.01 33.68
CA LYS A 333 15.64 0.21 33.16
C LYS A 333 16.68 -0.09 32.09
N TRP A 334 17.53 -1.10 32.33
CA TRP A 334 18.53 -1.52 31.35
C TRP A 334 17.86 -2.01 30.06
N PHE A 335 16.88 -2.92 30.18
CA PHE A 335 16.13 -3.47 29.05
C PHE A 335 15.42 -2.38 28.25
N PHE A 336 14.72 -1.48 28.94
CA PHE A 336 14.04 -0.33 28.35
C PHE A 336 15.00 0.52 27.48
N ASN A 337 16.25 0.68 27.92
CA ASN A 337 17.26 1.42 27.16
C ASN A 337 17.89 0.60 26.02
N GLN A 338 17.75 -0.73 26.01
CA GLN A 338 18.29 -1.59 24.96
C GLN A 338 17.33 -1.83 23.80
N VAL A 339 16.03 -1.67 24.03
CA VAL A 339 14.98 -1.93 23.05
C VAL A 339 14.31 -0.65 22.58
N ARG A 340 13.65 -0.73 21.42
CA ARG A 340 12.82 0.33 20.83
C ARG A 340 11.54 -0.25 20.25
N VAL A 341 10.59 0.64 19.93
CA VAL A 341 9.39 0.28 19.16
C VAL A 341 9.80 -0.42 17.86
N GLY A 342 9.17 -1.55 17.55
CA GLY A 342 9.52 -2.41 16.42
C GLY A 342 10.51 -3.53 16.73
N ASP A 343 11.16 -3.53 17.90
CA ASP A 343 12.01 -4.67 18.30
C ASP A 343 11.14 -5.87 18.69
N ILE A 344 11.75 -7.05 18.75
CA ILE A 344 11.05 -8.32 18.94
C ILE A 344 11.15 -8.78 20.40
N VAL A 345 10.02 -9.20 20.96
CA VAL A 345 9.93 -9.99 22.19
C VAL A 345 9.23 -11.31 21.86
N GLU A 346 9.96 -12.42 21.93
CA GLU A 346 9.42 -13.76 21.71
C GLU A 346 9.24 -14.45 23.06
N VAL A 347 8.07 -15.03 23.30
CA VAL A 347 7.82 -15.85 24.49
C VAL A 347 7.69 -17.31 24.09
N VAL A 348 8.41 -18.19 24.77
CA VAL A 348 8.37 -19.64 24.56
C VAL A 348 8.16 -20.39 25.87
N ASN A 349 7.76 -21.65 25.76
CA ASN A 349 7.59 -22.58 26.88
C ASN A 349 6.62 -22.09 27.98
N SER A 350 5.73 -21.16 27.66
CA SER A 350 4.62 -20.78 28.53
C SER A 350 3.45 -21.76 28.38
N LYS A 351 2.59 -21.85 29.39
CA LYS A 351 1.31 -22.57 29.29
C LYS A 351 0.18 -21.69 28.70
N GLY A 352 0.47 -20.42 28.42
CA GLY A 352 -0.47 -19.49 27.80
C GLY A 352 -0.74 -19.83 26.33
N HIS A 353 -1.87 -19.37 25.82
CA HIS A 353 -2.22 -19.58 24.42
C HIS A 353 -1.29 -18.80 23.46
N PRO A 354 -1.25 -19.16 22.17
CA PRO A 354 -0.46 -18.43 21.19
C PRO A 354 -0.92 -16.97 21.02
N MET A 355 0.03 -16.08 20.74
CA MET A 355 -0.19 -14.69 20.37
C MET A 355 -1.16 -14.61 19.19
N GLU A 356 -2.18 -13.76 19.32
CA GLU A 356 -3.13 -13.52 18.26
C GLU A 356 -2.42 -12.85 17.07
N PRO A 357 -2.61 -13.34 15.82
CA PRO A 357 -1.98 -12.74 14.64
C PRO A 357 -2.27 -11.24 14.49
N PHE A 358 -3.49 -10.82 14.79
CA PHE A 358 -3.99 -9.46 14.62
C PHE A 358 -4.91 -9.06 15.78
N GLY A 359 -5.18 -7.77 15.93
CA GLY A 359 -6.15 -7.24 16.90
C GLY A 359 -5.66 -7.13 18.35
N ASN A 360 -4.45 -7.62 18.65
CA ASN A 360 -3.84 -7.54 19.98
C ASN A 360 -2.42 -6.95 19.98
N GLY A 361 -2.11 -6.10 19.00
CA GLY A 361 -0.76 -5.67 18.65
C GLY A 361 -0.34 -6.26 17.31
N PHE A 362 0.97 -6.35 17.08
CA PHE A 362 1.52 -6.95 15.85
C PHE A 362 1.95 -8.40 16.13
N GLY A 363 1.03 -9.32 15.86
CA GLY A 363 1.27 -10.76 15.86
C GLY A 363 1.63 -11.30 14.47
N ASP A 364 1.91 -10.42 13.51
CA ASP A 364 2.15 -10.68 12.09
C ASP A 364 3.18 -11.79 11.82
N TRP A 365 4.20 -11.85 12.68
CA TRP A 365 5.30 -12.83 12.59
C TRP A 365 4.92 -14.23 13.08
N ASN A 366 3.74 -14.39 13.71
CA ASN A 366 3.18 -15.68 14.07
C ASN A 366 2.38 -16.32 12.92
N VAL A 367 2.14 -15.59 11.83
CA VAL A 367 1.57 -16.12 10.59
C VAL A 367 2.70 -16.64 9.72
N SER A 368 2.65 -17.92 9.33
CA SER A 368 3.67 -18.48 8.43
C SER A 368 3.70 -17.73 7.10
N TRP A 369 4.87 -17.66 6.46
CA TRP A 369 5.02 -16.94 5.20
C TRP A 369 4.04 -17.41 4.11
N ASP A 370 3.81 -18.72 4.01
CA ASP A 370 2.88 -19.27 3.00
C ASP A 370 1.42 -18.87 3.27
N GLN A 371 1.03 -18.71 4.54
CA GLN A 371 -0.30 -18.16 4.87
C GLN A 371 -0.34 -16.65 4.67
N TRP A 372 0.78 -15.96 4.95
CA TRP A 372 0.89 -14.53 4.73
C TRP A 372 0.68 -14.18 3.24
N LEU A 373 1.31 -14.91 2.32
CA LEU A 373 1.14 -14.70 0.88
C LEU A 373 -0.31 -14.86 0.40
N LYS A 374 -1.11 -15.74 1.03
CA LYS A 374 -2.52 -15.92 0.68
C LYS A 374 -3.41 -14.75 1.09
N GLY A 375 -2.92 -13.88 1.98
CA GLY A 375 -3.62 -12.67 2.37
C GLY A 375 -3.45 -11.50 1.41
N SER A 376 -2.56 -11.58 0.41
CA SER A 376 -2.42 -10.58 -0.64
C SER A 376 -3.55 -10.71 -1.67
N ALA A 377 -4.08 -9.57 -2.13
CA ALA A 377 -5.04 -9.54 -3.23
C ALA A 377 -4.39 -9.77 -4.60
N LEU A 378 -3.09 -9.45 -4.73
CA LEU A 378 -2.29 -9.71 -5.93
C LEU A 378 -1.71 -11.13 -5.96
N GLY A 379 -1.66 -11.80 -4.81
CA GLY A 379 -1.27 -13.20 -4.66
C GLY A 379 0.19 -13.48 -5.02
N GLN A 380 1.05 -12.46 -5.06
CA GLN A 380 2.45 -12.60 -5.43
C GLN A 380 3.36 -11.79 -4.48
N PRO A 381 4.53 -12.33 -4.11
CA PRO A 381 5.53 -11.57 -3.38
C PRO A 381 6.06 -10.41 -4.22
N LEU A 382 6.42 -9.33 -3.54
CA LEU A 382 6.96 -8.10 -4.12
C LEU A 382 8.44 -7.98 -3.74
N SER A 383 9.27 -7.58 -4.71
CA SER A 383 10.61 -7.08 -4.43
C SER A 383 10.52 -5.60 -4.11
N THR A 384 11.12 -5.17 -2.99
CA THR A 384 11.15 -3.77 -2.58
C THR A 384 12.35 -3.00 -3.15
N GLY A 385 13.19 -3.66 -3.95
CA GLY A 385 14.24 -2.97 -4.68
C GLY A 385 13.64 -1.96 -5.65
N ALA A 386 14.30 -0.82 -5.86
CA ALA A 386 13.87 0.14 -6.87
C ALA A 386 13.67 -0.59 -8.22
N ALA A 387 12.51 -0.39 -8.85
CA ALA A 387 12.35 -0.78 -10.24
C ALA A 387 13.50 -0.14 -11.04
N PRO A 388 14.16 -0.86 -11.97
CA PRO A 388 15.18 -0.26 -12.81
C PRO A 388 14.61 1.00 -13.44
N GLN A 389 15.31 2.14 -13.27
CA GLN A 389 14.96 3.35 -14.00
C GLN A 389 14.94 3.01 -15.48
N VAL A 390 13.76 2.98 -16.09
CA VAL A 390 13.65 2.85 -17.54
C VAL A 390 14.45 4.01 -18.13
N PRO A 391 15.51 3.77 -18.93
CA PRO A 391 16.22 4.84 -19.59
C PRO A 391 15.18 5.59 -20.42
N GLN A 392 15.06 6.90 -20.19
CA GLN A 392 14.33 7.79 -21.08
C GLN A 392 14.84 7.52 -22.49
N ALA A 393 14.03 6.87 -23.33
CA ALA A 393 14.35 6.68 -24.72
C ALA A 393 14.47 8.08 -25.32
N ALA A 394 15.71 8.51 -25.60
CA ALA A 394 15.98 9.71 -26.37
C ALA A 394 15.36 9.51 -27.75
N ALA A 395 14.14 10.00 -27.94
CA ALA A 395 13.48 10.06 -29.22
C ALA A 395 14.17 11.12 -30.09
N THR A 396 15.34 10.80 -30.61
CA THR A 396 15.90 11.53 -31.75
C THR A 396 15.29 10.94 -33.03
N LEU A 397 14.11 11.43 -33.39
CA LEU A 397 13.62 11.34 -34.77
C LEU A 397 14.48 12.28 -35.62
N ARG A 398 15.35 11.71 -36.46
CA ARG A 398 15.95 12.46 -37.58
C ARG A 398 15.00 12.38 -38.77
N PRO A 399 14.61 13.51 -39.38
CA PRO A 399 13.87 13.49 -40.64
C PRO A 399 14.81 12.98 -41.74
N GLN A 400 14.39 11.96 -42.48
CA GLN A 400 15.00 11.64 -43.76
C GLN A 400 14.48 12.64 -44.81
N VAL A 401 15.42 13.23 -45.54
CA VAL A 401 15.21 14.07 -46.73
C VAL A 401 14.87 13.21 -47.93
#